data_AF-J0CXM0-F1
#
_entry.id   AF-J0CXM0-F1
#
_cell.length_a   1.000
_cell.length_b   1.000
_cell.length_c   1.000
_cell.angle_alpha   90.00
_cell.angle_beta   90.00
_cell.angle_gamma   90.00
#
_symmetry.space_group_name_H-M   'P 1'
#
loop_
_entity.id
_entity.type
_entity.pdbx_description
1 polymer ?
#
loop_
_entity_poly.entity_id
_entity_poly.type
_entity_poly.pdbx_seq_one_letter_code
_entity_poly.pdbx_strand_id
1 'polypeptide(L)'
;MNVHSLGPERYSHFVLFRVDPLASVANLGDDDASKAAALLSNDSYYLGIVMTTAADRYWADGRPELNFKIYLVGQGPSSTPGACVPIFPAPQLAEDHPPIQLPTALPWPNLYVRSYDTITAAITCIHDSPNSFPGSLSKPQREELQRLVSVDYFRLLTSQNEAQAGRKPATPRSSVSAGSRSDHSGSSEDSSSQGVLASEDERSIYGKDDHFFLHGEIYVDLSACPRPPDDPSTCSDCVAELERIRSQWLHSAIGAAKEKRPQMTSEWIRGVQAAGSQRPDDSAGEPVDDDLILPEDAVDERLAKDNAARLKQKVADVLCGRPKRQPPGVVIMPPFRLSAVNSSEGALPRIAPSAPLARADAASPAAAPEPPAPDSAPPALSNEEPHGLREDSSKPSGNRLRAIARAGITSLRSAFIRVTRITGHPRATSRDAR
;
A
#
# COMPACT_ATOMS: atom_id res chain seq x y z
N MET A 1 29.76 14.35 -1.99
CA MET A 1 29.15 13.76 -3.21
C MET A 1 27.72 14.26 -3.31
N ASN A 2 27.38 15.00 -4.36
CA ASN A 2 26.06 15.59 -4.59
C ASN A 2 25.04 14.49 -4.88
N VAL A 3 24.04 14.32 -4.00
CA VAL A 3 22.97 13.30 -4.11
C VAL A 3 21.91 13.69 -5.16
N HIS A 4 21.97 14.90 -5.70
CA HIS A 4 20.95 15.48 -6.57
C HIS A 4 21.09 15.17 -8.08
N SER A 5 22.11 14.42 -8.52
CA SER A 5 22.33 14.14 -9.95
C SER A 5 22.01 12.71 -10.39
N LEU A 6 21.46 11.86 -9.52
CA LEU A 6 20.97 10.53 -9.93
C LEU A 6 19.55 10.71 -10.50
N GLY A 7 19.49 10.77 -11.82
CA GLY A 7 18.34 11.20 -12.60
C GLY A 7 17.04 10.38 -12.46
N PRO A 8 15.96 10.79 -13.16
CA PRO A 8 14.58 10.29 -13.06
C PRO A 8 14.33 8.81 -13.43
N GLU A 9 15.39 8.01 -13.60
CA GLU A 9 15.38 6.61 -14.06
C GLU A 9 15.27 5.56 -12.94
N ARG A 10 15.06 5.98 -11.68
CA ARG A 10 15.02 5.06 -10.52
C ARG A 10 13.73 4.25 -10.40
N TYR A 11 12.67 4.71 -11.03
CA TYR A 11 11.34 4.10 -10.95
C TYR A 11 10.93 3.64 -12.34
N SER A 12 9.85 2.87 -12.42
CA SER A 12 9.31 2.21 -13.62
C SER A 12 9.92 0.86 -13.98
N HIS A 13 10.61 0.20 -13.05
CA HIS A 13 11.16 -1.14 -13.27
C HIS A 13 10.13 -2.21 -12.91
N PHE A 14 10.06 -3.23 -13.75
CA PHE A 14 9.33 -4.45 -13.44
C PHE A 14 10.14 -5.30 -12.47
N VAL A 15 9.48 -5.79 -11.42
CA VAL A 15 10.10 -6.61 -10.39
C VAL A 15 9.16 -7.74 -9.98
N LEU A 16 9.74 -8.83 -9.50
CA LEU A 16 8.98 -9.76 -8.67
C LEU A 16 9.01 -9.25 -7.23
N PHE A 17 7.86 -9.26 -6.59
CA PHE A 17 7.66 -8.83 -5.22
C PHE A 17 7.15 -10.01 -4.40
N ARG A 18 7.69 -10.17 -3.19
CA ARG A 18 7.28 -11.20 -2.25
C ARG A 18 7.03 -10.55 -0.91
N VAL A 19 5.88 -10.81 -0.31
CA VAL A 19 5.58 -10.33 1.05
C VAL A 19 6.43 -11.10 2.06
N ASP A 20 6.88 -10.41 3.10
CA ASP A 20 7.53 -11.00 4.27
C ASP A 20 6.61 -10.81 5.49
N PRO A 21 5.71 -11.79 5.76
CA PRO A 21 4.76 -11.72 6.86
C PRO A 21 5.43 -11.57 8.22
N LEU A 22 6.53 -12.28 8.45
CA LEU A 22 7.25 -12.25 9.72
C LEU A 22 7.88 -10.89 9.97
N ALA A 23 8.56 -10.31 8.97
CA ALA A 23 9.09 -8.95 9.09
C ALA A 23 7.97 -7.91 9.28
N SER A 24 6.80 -8.12 8.66
CA SER A 24 5.65 -7.21 8.77
C SER A 24 5.09 -7.10 10.19
N VAL A 25 5.13 -8.18 10.97
CA VAL A 25 4.64 -8.20 12.37
C VAL A 25 5.75 -8.07 13.41
N ALA A 26 7.03 -8.05 13.00
CA ALA A 26 8.17 -8.08 13.92
C ALA A 26 8.15 -6.94 14.94
N ASN A 27 7.70 -5.74 14.56
CA ASN A 27 7.65 -4.58 15.45
C ASN A 27 6.60 -4.70 16.58
N LEU A 28 5.63 -5.60 16.44
CA LEU A 28 4.64 -5.83 17.50
C LEU A 28 5.30 -6.45 18.74
N GLY A 29 6.37 -7.24 18.53
CA GLY A 29 7.10 -7.92 19.59
C GLY A 29 6.23 -8.92 20.35
N ASP A 30 5.32 -9.58 19.64
CA ASP A 30 4.36 -10.54 20.16
C ASP A 30 4.57 -11.91 19.51
N ASP A 31 4.75 -12.93 20.35
CA ASP A 31 5.07 -14.28 19.91
C ASP A 31 3.90 -14.93 19.17
N ASP A 32 2.66 -14.63 19.54
CA ASP A 32 1.48 -15.25 18.93
C ASP A 32 1.17 -14.61 17.57
N ALA A 33 1.34 -13.29 17.43
CA ALA A 33 1.32 -12.61 16.14
C ALA A 33 2.40 -13.15 15.20
N SER A 34 3.62 -13.37 15.73
CA SER A 34 4.73 -13.95 14.96
C SER A 34 4.44 -15.38 14.51
N LYS A 35 3.88 -16.23 15.39
CA LYS A 35 3.43 -17.59 15.04
C LYS A 35 2.33 -17.55 13.98
N ALA A 36 1.34 -16.68 14.13
CA ALA A 36 0.24 -16.55 13.17
C ALA A 36 0.76 -16.10 11.79
N ALA A 37 1.66 -15.12 11.75
CA ALA A 37 2.29 -14.67 10.52
C ALA A 37 3.16 -15.76 9.87
N ALA A 38 3.84 -16.60 10.66
CA ALA A 38 4.62 -17.73 10.15
C ALA A 38 3.78 -18.80 9.43
N LEU A 39 2.46 -18.85 9.70
CA LEU A 39 1.54 -19.77 9.03
C LEU A 39 1.09 -19.24 7.65
N LEU A 40 1.35 -17.95 7.36
CA LEU A 40 1.06 -17.39 6.04
C LEU A 40 2.08 -17.90 5.03
N SER A 41 1.63 -18.08 3.79
CA SER A 41 2.47 -18.62 2.72
C SER A 41 3.48 -17.57 2.25
N ASN A 42 4.77 -17.91 2.31
CA ASN A 42 5.88 -17.05 1.86
C ASN A 42 6.36 -17.40 0.44
N ASP A 43 5.64 -18.28 -0.26
CA ASP A 43 6.08 -18.83 -1.54
C ASP A 43 5.47 -18.12 -2.76
N SER A 44 4.60 -17.13 -2.52
CA SER A 44 3.92 -16.39 -3.59
C SER A 44 4.78 -15.25 -4.13
N TYR A 45 4.86 -15.17 -5.46
CA TYR A 45 5.61 -14.15 -6.19
C TYR A 45 4.66 -13.32 -7.04
N TYR A 46 4.59 -12.03 -6.76
CA TYR A 46 3.75 -11.09 -7.49
C TYR A 46 4.58 -10.30 -8.48
N LEU A 47 4.08 -10.09 -9.69
CA LEU A 47 4.71 -9.16 -10.63
C LEU A 47 4.26 -7.74 -10.30
N GLY A 48 5.19 -6.80 -10.26
CA GLY A 48 4.87 -5.41 -9.95
C GLY A 48 5.76 -4.40 -10.69
N ILE A 49 5.30 -3.16 -10.72
CA ILE A 49 6.03 -2.02 -11.27
C ILE A 49 6.31 -1.05 -10.12
N VAL A 50 7.60 -0.80 -9.86
CA VAL A 50 8.01 0.16 -8.82
C VAL A 50 7.76 1.58 -9.32
N MET A 51 6.82 2.33 -8.71
CA MET A 51 6.38 3.63 -9.24
C MET A 51 7.06 4.82 -8.56
N THR A 52 7.18 4.78 -7.24
CA THR A 52 7.77 5.85 -6.42
C THR A 52 8.20 5.28 -5.07
N THR A 53 9.00 6.04 -4.32
CA THR A 53 9.07 5.89 -2.86
C THR A 53 7.75 6.35 -2.24
N ALA A 54 7.26 5.64 -1.22
CA ALA A 54 5.91 5.88 -0.70
C ALA A 54 5.86 6.88 0.47
N ALA A 55 6.87 6.87 1.36
CA ALA A 55 6.92 7.74 2.53
C ALA A 55 8.37 8.00 2.99
N ASP A 56 8.59 9.15 3.64
CA ASP A 56 9.82 9.45 4.37
C ASP A 56 9.82 8.66 5.69
N ARG A 57 10.10 7.36 5.61
CA ARG A 57 10.22 6.49 6.78
C ARG A 57 11.67 6.35 7.20
N TYR A 58 11.87 6.17 8.50
CA TYR A 58 13.17 5.98 9.11
C TYR A 58 13.09 4.83 10.10
N TRP A 59 14.13 4.00 10.14
CA TRP A 59 14.37 3.03 11.19
C TRP A 59 14.56 3.73 12.54
N ALA A 60 14.46 2.96 13.63
CA ALA A 60 14.66 3.47 14.99
C ALA A 60 16.07 4.10 15.20
N ASP A 61 17.06 3.69 14.40
CA ASP A 61 18.41 4.27 14.41
C ASP A 61 18.55 5.53 13.53
N GLY A 62 17.44 6.06 13.01
CA GLY A 62 17.38 7.27 12.19
C GLY A 62 17.80 7.09 10.73
N ARG A 63 18.04 5.86 10.27
CA ARG A 63 18.35 5.60 8.85
C ARG A 63 17.08 5.59 8.00
N PRO A 64 17.09 6.15 6.78
CA PRO A 64 15.91 6.10 5.92
C PRO A 64 15.57 4.64 5.57
N GLU A 65 14.31 4.29 5.76
CA GLU A 65 13.75 3.00 5.41
C GLU A 65 13.33 3.02 3.95
N LEU A 66 13.89 2.08 3.17
CA LEU A 66 13.55 1.97 1.76
C LEU A 66 12.15 1.38 1.63
N ASN A 67 11.23 2.16 1.08
CA ASN A 67 9.86 1.72 0.83
C ASN A 67 9.41 2.16 -0.56
N PHE A 68 8.58 1.34 -1.20
CA PHE A 68 8.08 1.60 -2.54
C PHE A 68 6.57 1.48 -2.61
N LYS A 69 5.99 2.30 -3.48
CA LYS A 69 4.65 2.10 -4.03
C LYS A 69 4.79 1.27 -5.30
N ILE A 70 4.16 0.10 -5.31
CA ILE A 70 4.25 -0.90 -6.37
C ILE A 70 2.86 -1.11 -6.96
N TYR A 71 2.73 -1.00 -8.28
CA TYR A 71 1.51 -1.36 -9.00
C TYR A 71 1.59 -2.83 -9.40
N LEU A 72 0.64 -3.64 -8.95
CA LEU A 72 0.65 -5.07 -9.23
C LEU A 72 0.14 -5.36 -10.64
N VAL A 73 0.73 -6.40 -11.23
CA VAL A 73 0.44 -6.87 -12.57
C VAL A 73 -0.07 -8.30 -12.46
N GLY A 74 -1.25 -8.53 -13.00
CA GLY A 74 -1.89 -9.85 -13.01
C GLY A 74 -1.93 -10.44 -14.42
N GLN A 75 -2.02 -11.76 -14.50
CA GLN A 75 -2.35 -12.44 -15.74
C GLN A 75 -3.86 -12.40 -15.96
N GLY A 76 -4.28 -11.97 -17.15
CA GLY A 76 -5.68 -11.76 -17.50
C GLY A 76 -6.33 -10.53 -16.83
N PRO A 77 -7.54 -10.17 -17.30
CA PRO A 77 -8.33 -9.10 -16.69
C PRO A 77 -8.71 -9.44 -15.24
N SER A 78 -8.84 -8.42 -14.41
CA SER A 78 -9.49 -8.55 -13.10
C SER A 78 -11.01 -8.65 -13.25
N SER A 79 -11.72 -8.82 -12.12
CA SER A 79 -13.19 -8.71 -12.08
C SER A 79 -13.74 -7.35 -12.53
N THR A 80 -12.87 -6.34 -12.61
CA THR A 80 -13.21 -4.98 -13.08
C THR A 80 -12.36 -4.63 -14.31
N PRO A 81 -12.77 -5.09 -15.51
CA PRO A 81 -12.00 -4.90 -16.75
C PRO A 81 -11.69 -3.44 -17.08
N GLY A 82 -12.58 -2.52 -16.70
CA GLY A 82 -12.41 -1.07 -16.92
C GLY A 82 -11.35 -0.40 -16.03
N ALA A 83 -10.71 -1.14 -15.13
CA ALA A 83 -9.60 -0.69 -14.27
C ALA A 83 -8.33 -1.52 -14.52
N CYS A 84 -8.19 -2.06 -15.73
CA CYS A 84 -7.05 -2.88 -16.15
C CYS A 84 -6.33 -2.18 -17.32
N VAL A 85 -5.06 -1.83 -17.13
CA VAL A 85 -4.20 -1.28 -18.19
C VAL A 85 -3.44 -2.44 -18.86
N PRO A 86 -3.67 -2.74 -20.15
CA PRO A 86 -3.01 -3.84 -20.84
C PRO A 86 -1.52 -3.60 -21.02
N ILE A 87 -0.72 -4.66 -20.95
CA ILE A 87 0.68 -4.67 -21.39
C ILE A 87 0.76 -5.45 -22.68
N PHE A 88 1.26 -4.84 -23.76
CA PHE A 88 1.32 -5.49 -25.07
C PHE A 88 2.10 -6.83 -24.98
N PRO A 89 1.57 -7.94 -25.54
CA PRO A 89 0.48 -8.03 -26.52
C PRO A 89 -0.92 -8.29 -25.96
N ALA A 90 -1.18 -8.04 -24.67
CA ALA A 90 -2.51 -8.24 -24.09
C ALA A 90 -3.60 -7.39 -24.81
N PRO A 91 -4.80 -7.95 -25.07
CA PRO A 91 -5.90 -7.21 -25.71
C PRO A 91 -6.34 -5.98 -24.92
N GLN A 92 -6.68 -4.91 -25.63
CA GLN A 92 -7.29 -3.73 -25.02
C GLN A 92 -8.73 -4.00 -24.61
N LEU A 93 -9.06 -3.73 -23.34
CA LEU A 93 -10.39 -4.01 -22.76
C LEU A 93 -11.26 -2.76 -22.68
N ALA A 94 -10.64 -1.60 -22.49
CA ALA A 94 -11.32 -0.30 -22.41
C ALA A 94 -10.59 0.72 -23.29
N GLU A 95 -11.34 1.58 -23.97
CA GLU A 95 -10.81 2.56 -24.93
C GLU A 95 -9.86 3.56 -24.26
N ASP A 96 -10.13 3.93 -23.01
CA ASP A 96 -9.34 4.87 -22.22
C ASP A 96 -8.08 4.24 -21.57
N HIS A 97 -7.84 2.95 -21.77
CA HIS A 97 -6.71 2.19 -21.22
C HIS A 97 -5.81 1.64 -22.35
N PRO A 98 -5.01 2.49 -23.01
CA PRO A 98 -4.17 2.06 -24.12
C PRO A 98 -3.08 1.05 -23.66
N PRO A 99 -2.73 0.04 -24.49
CA PRO A 99 -1.69 -0.91 -24.16
C PRO A 99 -0.32 -0.28 -23.94
N ILE A 100 0.34 -0.64 -22.84
CA ILE A 100 1.73 -0.28 -22.54
C ILE A 100 2.65 -1.07 -23.47
N GLN A 101 3.41 -0.35 -24.28
CA GLN A 101 4.40 -0.90 -25.21
C GLN A 101 5.78 -0.99 -24.53
N LEU A 102 6.30 -2.20 -24.35
CA LEU A 102 7.63 -2.41 -23.75
C LEU A 102 8.68 -2.68 -24.84
N PRO A 103 9.94 -2.20 -24.68
CA PRO A 103 11.03 -2.53 -25.59
C PRO A 103 11.37 -4.02 -25.63
N THR A 104 11.10 -4.73 -24.53
CA THR A 104 11.31 -6.17 -24.39
C THR A 104 10.04 -6.76 -23.79
N ALA A 105 9.50 -7.79 -24.42
CA ALA A 105 8.32 -8.48 -23.93
C ALA A 105 8.61 -9.12 -22.56
N LEU A 106 7.60 -9.10 -21.69
CA LEU A 106 7.66 -9.83 -20.43
C LEU A 106 7.61 -11.35 -20.70
N PRO A 107 8.18 -12.18 -19.80
CA PRO A 107 8.19 -13.64 -19.98
C PRO A 107 6.80 -14.27 -20.05
N TRP A 108 5.79 -13.60 -19.48
CA TRP A 108 4.42 -14.11 -19.39
C TRP A 108 3.48 -13.33 -20.32
N PRO A 109 2.59 -14.01 -21.04
CA PRO A 109 1.63 -13.37 -21.93
C PRO A 109 0.40 -12.86 -21.16
N ASN A 110 -0.39 -12.02 -21.82
CA ASN A 110 -1.71 -11.58 -21.36
C ASN A 110 -1.68 -10.87 -19.99
N LEU A 111 -0.79 -9.90 -19.82
CA LEU A 111 -0.57 -9.18 -18.57
C LEU A 111 -1.30 -7.84 -18.54
N TYR A 112 -1.84 -7.50 -17.36
CA TYR A 112 -2.53 -6.25 -17.10
C TYR A 112 -2.05 -5.63 -15.79
N VAL A 113 -1.74 -4.34 -15.81
CA VAL A 113 -1.61 -3.55 -14.57
C VAL A 113 -3.02 -3.36 -14.02
N ARG A 114 -3.25 -3.73 -12.76
CA ARG A 114 -4.57 -3.60 -12.14
C ARG A 114 -4.60 -2.35 -11.28
N SER A 115 -5.39 -1.35 -11.66
CA SER A 115 -5.36 -0.03 -11.04
C SER A 115 -5.70 -0.04 -9.55
N TYR A 116 -6.52 -0.98 -9.10
CA TYR A 116 -6.88 -1.12 -7.68
C TYR A 116 -5.90 -1.96 -6.86
N ASP A 117 -5.02 -2.73 -7.51
CA ASP A 117 -4.05 -3.58 -6.84
C ASP A 117 -2.72 -2.83 -6.73
N THR A 118 -2.67 -1.92 -5.77
CA THR A 118 -1.47 -1.15 -5.43
C THR A 118 -1.04 -1.50 -4.02
N ILE A 119 0.26 -1.73 -3.85
CA ILE A 119 0.83 -2.03 -2.55
C ILE A 119 1.93 -1.04 -2.19
N THR A 120 2.06 -0.76 -0.90
CA THR A 120 3.14 0.04 -0.34
C THR A 120 3.86 -0.82 0.69
N ALA A 121 5.15 -1.08 0.46
CA ALA A 121 5.92 -1.99 1.29
C ALA A 121 7.32 -1.44 1.59
N ALA A 122 7.82 -1.74 2.79
CA ALA A 122 9.22 -1.57 3.16
C ALA A 122 10.00 -2.76 2.62
N ILE A 123 11.17 -2.49 2.06
CA ILE A 123 11.94 -3.50 1.36
C ILE A 123 13.03 -4.03 2.28
N THR A 124 12.86 -5.27 2.72
CA THR A 124 13.81 -5.96 3.59
C THR A 124 15.03 -6.43 2.81
N CYS A 125 14.82 -6.91 1.58
CA CYS A 125 15.87 -7.46 0.74
C CYS A 125 15.63 -7.16 -0.74
N ILE A 126 16.73 -7.01 -1.48
CA ILE A 126 16.72 -6.82 -2.92
C ILE A 126 17.69 -7.81 -3.55
N HIS A 127 17.11 -8.74 -4.29
CA HIS A 127 17.82 -9.79 -4.99
C HIS A 127 18.20 -9.28 -6.37
N ASP A 128 19.44 -8.80 -6.48
CA ASP A 128 20.06 -8.39 -7.73
C ASP A 128 20.75 -9.60 -8.37
N SER A 129 20.47 -9.84 -9.64
CA SER A 129 21.07 -10.91 -10.43
C SER A 129 21.63 -10.31 -11.72
N PRO A 130 22.70 -10.91 -12.30
CA PRO A 130 23.25 -10.47 -13.58
C PRO A 130 22.23 -10.46 -14.72
N ASN A 131 21.12 -11.22 -14.60
CA ASN A 131 20.06 -11.32 -15.60
C ASN A 131 18.86 -10.40 -15.28
N SER A 132 19.10 -9.24 -14.68
CA SER A 132 18.08 -8.21 -14.44
C SER A 132 17.27 -7.91 -15.71
N PHE A 133 15.94 -7.87 -15.59
CA PHE A 133 15.09 -7.57 -16.73
C PHE A 133 15.31 -6.13 -17.22
N PRO A 134 15.62 -5.91 -18.51
CA PRO A 134 15.98 -4.58 -19.01
C PRO A 134 14.77 -3.70 -19.30
N GLY A 135 13.55 -4.25 -19.28
CA GLY A 135 12.34 -3.50 -19.59
C GLY A 135 11.94 -2.58 -18.44
N SER A 136 11.84 -1.29 -18.74
CA SER A 136 11.29 -0.26 -17.84
C SER A 136 10.29 0.60 -18.61
N LEU A 137 9.30 1.16 -17.91
CA LEU A 137 8.44 2.16 -18.55
C LEU A 137 9.25 3.42 -18.86
N SER A 138 9.00 4.00 -20.03
CA SER A 138 9.46 5.35 -20.32
C SER A 138 8.77 6.35 -19.38
N LYS A 139 9.37 7.54 -19.20
CA LYS A 139 8.77 8.60 -18.38
C LYS A 139 7.32 8.94 -18.78
N PRO A 140 6.99 9.14 -20.08
CA PRO A 140 5.61 9.39 -20.49
C PRO A 140 4.65 8.24 -20.16
N GLN A 141 5.10 6.99 -20.35
CA GLN A 141 4.28 5.81 -19.98
C GLN A 141 4.03 5.72 -18.48
N ARG A 142 5.03 6.04 -17.65
CA ARG A 142 4.86 6.08 -16.19
C ARG A 142 3.85 7.15 -15.79
N GLU A 143 3.98 8.36 -16.32
CA GLU A 143 3.10 9.48 -16.02
C GLU A 143 1.66 9.17 -16.44
N GLU A 144 1.49 8.57 -17.62
CA GLU A 144 0.19 8.14 -18.11
C GLU A 144 -0.42 7.02 -17.28
N LEU A 145 0.37 5.99 -16.93
CA LEU A 145 -0.09 4.92 -16.04
C LEU A 145 -0.52 5.49 -14.67
N GLN A 146 0.26 6.41 -14.10
CA GLN A 146 -0.09 7.06 -12.83
C GLN A 146 -1.39 7.87 -12.95
N ARG A 147 -1.60 8.56 -14.08
CA ARG A 147 -2.84 9.28 -14.36
C ARG A 147 -4.04 8.32 -14.45
N LEU A 148 -3.93 7.23 -15.21
CA LEU A 148 -4.98 6.22 -15.36
C LEU A 148 -5.38 5.61 -14.02
N VAL A 149 -4.40 5.12 -13.26
CA VAL A 149 -4.63 4.55 -11.91
C VAL A 149 -5.34 5.56 -10.99
N SER A 150 -4.95 6.84 -11.06
CA SER A 150 -5.60 7.89 -10.26
C SER A 150 -7.06 8.10 -10.68
N VAL A 151 -7.34 8.15 -11.98
CA VAL A 151 -8.70 8.30 -12.53
C VAL A 151 -9.58 7.13 -12.12
N ASP A 152 -9.09 5.90 -12.22
CA ASP A 152 -9.86 4.71 -11.83
C ASP A 152 -10.19 4.70 -10.34
N TYR A 153 -9.26 5.13 -9.50
CA TYR A 153 -9.47 5.26 -8.06
C TYR A 153 -10.53 6.32 -7.74
N PHE A 154 -10.49 7.48 -8.41
CA PHE A 154 -11.54 8.49 -8.26
C PHE A 154 -12.91 7.98 -8.73
N ARG A 155 -12.98 7.24 -9.85
CA ARG A 155 -14.22 6.61 -10.30
C ARG A 155 -14.78 5.64 -9.26
N LEU A 156 -13.93 4.79 -8.68
CA LEU A 156 -14.32 3.86 -7.63
C LEU A 156 -14.91 4.58 -6.41
N LEU A 157 -14.22 5.62 -5.92
CA LEU A 157 -14.69 6.41 -4.77
C LEU A 157 -16.03 7.10 -5.07
N THR A 158 -16.19 7.69 -6.26
CA THR A 158 -17.45 8.31 -6.65
C THR A 158 -18.59 7.29 -6.69
N SER A 159 -18.38 6.11 -7.30
CA SER A 159 -19.39 5.05 -7.35
C SER A 159 -19.76 4.52 -5.96
N GLN A 160 -18.79 4.41 -5.03
CA GLN A 160 -19.07 4.02 -3.64
C GLN A 160 -19.92 5.06 -2.92
N ASN A 161 -19.60 6.35 -3.08
CA ASN A 161 -20.37 7.44 -2.47
C ASN A 161 -21.80 7.51 -3.00
N GLU A 162 -22.00 7.32 -4.30
CA GLU A 162 -23.33 7.27 -4.93
C GLU A 162 -24.15 6.06 -4.42
N ALA A 163 -23.52 4.89 -4.31
CA ALA A 163 -24.16 3.70 -3.76
C ALA A 163 -24.58 3.88 -2.29
N GLN A 164 -23.81 4.62 -1.49
CA GLN A 164 -24.16 4.96 -0.11
C GLN A 164 -25.27 6.02 -0.03
N ALA A 165 -25.25 7.05 -0.88
CA ALA A 165 -26.29 8.07 -0.92
C ALA A 165 -27.66 7.52 -1.37
N GLY A 166 -27.66 6.55 -2.28
CA GLY A 166 -28.87 5.83 -2.71
C GLY A 166 -29.49 4.93 -1.63
N ARG A 167 -28.72 4.53 -0.61
CA ARG A 167 -29.19 3.76 0.55
C ARG A 167 -29.81 4.63 1.64
N LYS A 168 -30.34 5.82 1.29
CA LYS A 168 -31.13 6.62 2.24
C LYS A 168 -32.19 5.69 2.84
N PRO A 169 -32.12 5.39 4.16
CA PRO A 169 -33.07 4.48 4.77
C PRO A 169 -34.44 5.07 4.49
N ALA A 170 -35.28 4.31 3.78
CA ALA A 170 -36.67 4.70 3.58
C ALA A 170 -37.20 5.01 4.97
N THR A 171 -37.43 6.29 5.25
CA THR A 171 -37.92 6.74 6.54
C THR A 171 -39.15 5.87 6.79
N PRO A 172 -39.16 5.00 7.81
CA PRO A 172 -40.36 4.23 8.09
C PRO A 172 -41.45 5.29 8.26
N ARG A 173 -42.43 5.27 7.36
CA ARG A 173 -43.59 6.14 7.43
C ARG A 173 -44.30 5.77 8.73
N SER A 174 -43.88 6.41 9.80
CA SER A 174 -44.57 6.38 11.07
C SER A 174 -45.94 6.98 10.78
N SER A 175 -46.92 6.10 10.63
CA SER A 175 -48.33 6.46 10.61
C SER A 175 -48.60 7.13 11.95
N VAL A 176 -48.76 8.44 11.90
CA VAL A 176 -49.11 9.31 13.02
C VAL A 176 -50.36 8.76 13.70
N SER A 177 -50.16 8.08 14.84
CA SER A 177 -51.21 8.00 15.86
C SER A 177 -51.00 9.22 16.74
N ALA A 178 -51.83 10.23 16.53
CA ALA A 178 -51.85 11.45 17.30
C ALA A 178 -52.18 11.12 18.76
N GLY A 179 -51.21 11.32 19.67
CA GLY A 179 -51.46 11.13 21.10
C GLY A 179 -50.25 11.40 21.98
N SER A 180 -50.34 12.50 22.73
CA SER A 180 -49.65 12.78 24.00
C SER A 180 -48.14 13.05 24.03
N ARG A 181 -47.89 14.36 24.17
CA ARG A 181 -46.84 15.04 24.96
C ARG A 181 -46.14 14.18 26.04
N SER A 182 -44.81 14.21 26.04
CA SER A 182 -43.99 14.33 27.24
C SER A 182 -42.61 14.85 26.89
N ASP A 183 -42.33 16.09 27.30
CA ASP A 183 -41.03 16.73 27.24
C ASP A 183 -40.03 16.00 28.16
N HIS A 184 -39.13 15.21 27.58
CA HIS A 184 -37.95 14.71 28.28
C HIS A 184 -36.70 15.05 27.47
N SER A 185 -36.24 16.29 27.69
CA SER A 185 -34.82 16.64 27.64
C SER A 185 -34.02 15.62 28.44
N GLY A 186 -33.14 14.87 27.79
CA GLY A 186 -32.35 13.86 28.46
C GLY A 186 -31.10 13.50 27.69
N SER A 187 -29.98 14.01 28.19
CA SER A 187 -28.63 13.51 27.96
C SER A 187 -28.03 13.73 26.57
N SER A 188 -27.66 14.99 26.31
CA SER A 188 -26.45 15.23 25.54
C SER A 188 -25.29 14.60 26.32
N GLU A 189 -24.78 13.49 25.82
CA GLU A 189 -23.48 12.97 26.21
C GLU A 189 -22.45 14.03 25.84
N ASP A 190 -22.24 15.00 26.73
CA ASP A 190 -20.99 15.73 26.84
C ASP A 190 -19.94 14.68 27.16
N SER A 191 -19.50 14.00 26.11
CA SER A 191 -18.22 13.32 26.00
C SER A 191 -17.15 14.40 26.06
N SER A 192 -17.12 15.05 27.23
CA SER A 192 -16.04 15.84 27.73
C SER A 192 -14.85 14.92 27.63
N SER A 193 -14.08 15.14 26.57
CA SER A 193 -12.74 14.65 26.38
C SER A 193 -11.90 15.24 27.50
N GLN A 194 -12.16 14.81 28.73
CA GLN A 194 -11.19 14.82 29.80
C GLN A 194 -10.03 14.04 29.19
N GLY A 195 -8.99 14.78 28.81
CA GLY A 195 -7.75 14.24 28.30
C GLY A 195 -7.08 13.44 29.40
N VAL A 196 -7.68 12.30 29.76
CA VAL A 196 -7.05 11.25 30.52
C VAL A 196 -5.87 10.86 29.66
N LEU A 197 -4.71 11.40 30.04
CA LEU A 197 -3.45 11.12 29.38
C LEU A 197 -3.37 9.60 29.26
N ALA A 198 -3.35 9.10 28.02
CA ALA A 198 -3.17 7.68 27.75
C ALA A 198 -1.99 7.20 28.59
N SER A 199 -2.18 6.09 29.28
CA SER A 199 -1.13 5.49 30.11
C SER A 199 0.13 5.26 29.28
N GLU A 200 1.30 5.22 29.93
CA GLU A 200 2.56 4.97 29.22
C GLU A 200 2.51 3.65 28.43
N ASP A 201 1.85 2.63 28.98
CA ASP A 201 1.57 1.36 28.31
C ASP A 201 0.75 1.53 27.03
N GLU A 202 -0.36 2.26 27.08
CA GLU A 202 -1.19 2.55 25.90
C GLU A 202 -0.40 3.32 24.84
N ARG A 203 0.40 4.32 25.24
CA ARG A 203 1.26 5.06 24.30
C ARG A 203 2.29 4.16 23.63
N SER A 204 2.89 3.23 24.37
CA SER A 204 3.82 2.24 23.81
C SER A 204 3.14 1.33 22.79
N ILE A 205 1.91 0.88 23.09
CA ILE A 205 1.09 0.05 22.19
C ILE A 205 0.78 0.81 20.89
N TYR A 206 0.26 2.03 20.97
CA TYR A 206 -0.04 2.83 19.77
C TYR A 206 1.23 3.17 18.99
N GLY A 207 2.35 3.43 19.66
CA GLY A 207 3.64 3.63 18.99
C GLY A 207 4.06 2.42 18.15
N LYS A 208 3.90 1.20 18.68
CA LYS A 208 4.17 -0.03 17.91
C LYS A 208 3.19 -0.21 16.75
N ASP A 209 1.92 0.13 16.95
CA ASP A 209 0.86 0.03 15.94
C ASP A 209 1.06 1.01 14.77
N ASP A 210 1.50 2.23 15.06
CA ASP A 210 1.83 3.27 14.07
C ASP A 210 3.02 2.87 13.20
N HIS A 211 3.93 2.06 13.77
CA HIS A 211 5.09 1.54 13.08
C HIS A 211 4.80 0.24 12.30
N PHE A 212 3.61 -0.35 12.44
CA PHE A 212 3.19 -1.48 11.61
C PHE A 212 3.26 -1.09 10.13
N PHE A 213 3.92 -1.94 9.34
CA PHE A 213 4.09 -1.69 7.93
C PHE A 213 4.31 -3.01 7.20
N LEU A 214 3.79 -3.10 5.99
CA LEU A 214 4.04 -4.24 5.16
C LEU A 214 5.52 -4.28 4.77
N HIS A 215 6.14 -5.44 4.98
CA HIS A 215 7.51 -5.71 4.56
C HIS A 215 7.51 -6.70 3.41
N GLY A 216 8.50 -6.59 2.52
CA GLY A 216 8.67 -7.53 1.44
C GLY A 216 10.04 -7.48 0.79
N GLU A 217 10.28 -8.46 -0.07
CA GLU A 217 11.48 -8.63 -0.85
C GLU A 217 11.21 -8.31 -2.32
N ILE A 218 12.23 -7.80 -3.00
CA ILE A 218 12.18 -7.50 -4.43
C ILE A 218 13.23 -8.31 -5.17
N TYR A 219 12.84 -8.91 -6.29
CA TYR A 219 13.74 -9.61 -7.21
C TYR A 219 13.73 -8.87 -8.54
N VAL A 220 14.90 -8.40 -8.96
CA VAL A 220 15.07 -7.63 -10.21
C VAL A 220 15.19 -8.55 -11.44
N ASP A 221 15.57 -9.80 -11.21
CA ASP A 221 15.61 -10.84 -12.23
C ASP A 221 14.28 -11.60 -12.25
N LEU A 222 13.51 -11.38 -13.32
CA LEU A 222 12.21 -12.03 -13.50
C LEU A 222 12.35 -13.54 -13.74
N SER A 223 13.53 -14.05 -14.11
CA SER A 223 13.77 -15.49 -14.25
C SER A 223 13.91 -16.21 -12.91
N ALA A 224 14.00 -15.48 -11.79
CA ALA A 224 13.99 -16.05 -10.44
C ALA A 224 12.69 -16.81 -10.13
N CYS A 225 11.58 -16.45 -10.80
CA CYS A 225 10.34 -17.22 -10.77
C CYS A 225 10.06 -17.78 -12.17
N PRO A 226 10.27 -19.09 -12.42
CA PRO A 226 9.96 -19.69 -13.72
C PRO A 226 8.46 -19.87 -13.94
N ARG A 227 7.64 -19.82 -12.88
CA ARG A 227 6.18 -19.94 -12.97
C ARG A 227 5.57 -18.56 -13.27
N PRO A 228 4.35 -18.51 -13.82
CA PRO A 228 3.58 -17.27 -13.86
C PRO A 228 3.49 -16.63 -12.47
N PRO A 229 3.50 -15.28 -12.38
CA PRO A 229 3.28 -14.60 -11.12
C PRO A 229 1.88 -14.94 -10.57
N ASP A 230 1.78 -14.99 -9.25
CA ASP A 230 0.52 -15.21 -8.56
C ASP A 230 -0.46 -14.06 -8.81
N ASP A 231 -1.75 -14.35 -8.66
CA ASP A 231 -2.79 -13.34 -8.88
C ASP A 231 -2.70 -12.23 -7.82
N PRO A 232 -2.72 -10.93 -8.22
CA PRO A 232 -2.69 -9.82 -7.28
C PRO A 232 -3.74 -9.88 -6.16
N SER A 233 -4.89 -10.54 -6.36
CA SER A 233 -5.89 -10.71 -5.31
C SER A 233 -5.36 -11.51 -4.11
N THR A 234 -4.52 -12.52 -4.36
CA THR A 234 -3.91 -13.33 -3.29
C THR A 234 -2.91 -12.53 -2.46
N CYS A 235 -2.28 -11.51 -3.05
CA CYS A 235 -1.48 -10.53 -2.30
C CYS A 235 -2.38 -9.72 -1.36
N SER A 236 -3.53 -9.25 -1.86
CA SER A 236 -4.51 -8.51 -1.06
C SER A 236 -5.07 -9.36 0.08
N ASP A 237 -5.32 -10.66 -0.15
CA ASP A 237 -5.74 -11.60 0.90
C ASP A 237 -4.67 -11.76 1.99
N CYS A 238 -3.39 -11.88 1.60
CA CYS A 238 -2.27 -11.93 2.54
C CYS A 238 -2.16 -10.64 3.37
N VAL A 239 -2.33 -9.47 2.74
CA VAL A 239 -2.30 -8.18 3.45
C VAL A 239 -3.48 -8.06 4.41
N ALA A 240 -4.68 -8.47 4.01
CA ALA A 240 -5.86 -8.48 4.87
C ALA A 240 -5.65 -9.38 6.10
N GLU A 241 -5.00 -10.53 5.92
CA GLU A 241 -4.69 -11.44 7.01
C GLU A 241 -3.63 -10.89 7.97
N LEU A 242 -2.62 -10.16 7.47
CA LEU A 242 -1.66 -9.43 8.30
C LEU A 242 -2.33 -8.31 9.11
N GLU A 243 -3.25 -7.56 8.52
CA GLU A 243 -4.06 -6.54 9.23
C GLU A 243 -4.98 -7.17 10.28
N ARG A 244 -5.50 -8.39 10.02
CA ARG A 244 -6.27 -9.16 11.00
C ARG A 244 -5.40 -9.53 12.19
N ILE A 245 -4.19 -10.04 11.97
CA ILE A 245 -3.21 -10.37 13.02
C ILE A 245 -2.89 -9.12 13.85
N ARG A 246 -2.55 -8.01 13.18
CA ARG A 246 -2.30 -6.71 13.83
C ARG A 246 -3.47 -6.27 14.70
N SER A 247 -4.70 -6.33 14.18
CA SER A 247 -5.90 -5.91 14.90
C SER A 247 -6.15 -6.77 16.16
N GLN A 248 -5.91 -8.08 16.07
CA GLN A 248 -6.03 -8.98 17.23
C GLN A 248 -4.97 -8.70 18.29
N TRP A 249 -3.72 -8.47 17.87
CA TRP A 249 -2.67 -8.04 18.78
C TRP A 249 -3.02 -6.72 19.47
N LEU A 250 -3.44 -5.71 18.72
CA LEU A 250 -3.78 -4.38 19.25
C LEU A 250 -4.91 -4.48 20.29
N HIS A 251 -5.95 -5.25 19.98
CA HIS A 251 -7.06 -5.49 20.91
C HIS A 251 -6.58 -6.17 22.21
N SER A 252 -5.78 -7.22 22.08
CA SER A 252 -5.26 -7.99 23.22
C SER A 252 -4.31 -7.15 24.09
N ALA A 253 -3.42 -6.37 23.46
CA ALA A 253 -2.47 -5.50 24.13
C ALA A 253 -3.18 -4.39 24.93
N ILE A 254 -4.20 -3.74 24.35
CA ILE A 254 -5.01 -2.73 25.04
C ILE A 254 -5.80 -3.36 26.20
N GLY A 255 -6.35 -4.56 26.01
CA GLY A 255 -7.04 -5.31 27.07
C GLY A 255 -6.11 -5.56 28.26
N ALA A 256 -4.92 -6.10 28.01
CA ALA A 256 -3.92 -6.37 29.04
C ALA A 256 -3.45 -5.09 29.76
N ALA A 257 -3.26 -3.97 29.05
CA ALA A 257 -2.91 -2.69 29.67
C ALA A 257 -4.03 -2.16 30.60
N LYS A 258 -5.30 -2.31 30.19
CA LYS A 258 -6.45 -1.92 31.01
C LYS A 258 -6.60 -2.77 32.27
N GLU A 259 -6.32 -4.07 32.19
CA GLU A 259 -6.37 -4.98 33.35
C GLU A 259 -5.28 -4.70 34.39
N LYS A 260 -4.10 -4.24 33.95
CA LYS A 260 -3.01 -3.84 34.86
C LYS A 260 -3.31 -2.54 35.61
N ARG A 261 -4.15 -1.66 35.04
CA ARG A 261 -4.43 -0.34 35.61
C ARG A 261 -5.07 -0.38 37.02
N PRO A 262 -6.09 -1.20 37.31
CA PRO A 262 -6.60 -1.40 38.67
C PRO A 262 -5.52 -1.88 39.64
N GLN A 263 -4.63 -2.78 39.21
CA GLN A 263 -3.56 -3.31 40.05
C GLN A 263 -2.58 -2.20 40.42
N MET A 264 -2.04 -1.47 39.44
CA MET A 264 -1.15 -0.33 39.69
C MET A 264 -1.81 0.73 40.57
N THR A 265 -3.10 1.00 40.35
CA THR A 265 -3.87 1.94 41.18
C THR A 265 -3.97 1.43 42.62
N SER A 266 -4.25 0.15 42.83
CA SER A 266 -4.33 -0.45 44.16
C SER A 266 -2.98 -0.47 44.88
N GLU A 267 -1.88 -0.72 44.16
CA GLU A 267 -0.53 -0.70 44.72
C GLU A 267 -0.10 0.72 45.09
N TRP A 268 -0.45 1.70 44.26
CA TRP A 268 -0.23 3.11 44.56
C TRP A 268 -1.03 3.54 45.79
N ILE A 269 -2.33 3.21 45.87
CA ILE A 269 -3.16 3.50 47.06
C ILE A 269 -2.53 2.88 48.32
N ARG A 270 -2.08 1.62 48.24
CA ARG A 270 -1.41 0.93 49.35
C ARG A 270 -0.10 1.61 49.75
N GLY A 271 0.70 2.06 48.78
CA GLY A 271 1.94 2.79 49.01
C GLY A 271 1.71 4.14 49.72
N VAL A 272 0.71 4.90 49.28
CA VAL A 272 0.33 6.18 49.92
C VAL A 272 -0.15 5.96 51.35
N GLN A 273 -0.97 4.94 51.59
CA GLN A 273 -1.45 4.59 52.94
C GLN A 273 -0.30 4.17 53.88
N ALA A 274 0.66 3.40 53.37
CA ALA A 274 1.84 2.98 54.14
C ALA A 274 2.73 4.18 54.49
N ALA A 275 2.99 5.07 53.54
CA ALA A 275 3.78 6.28 53.77
C ALA A 275 3.13 7.24 54.77
N GLY A 276 1.79 7.38 54.72
CA GLY A 276 1.04 8.22 55.67
C GLY A 276 1.03 7.69 57.12
N SER A 277 1.42 6.43 57.34
CA SER A 277 1.49 5.83 58.68
C SER A 277 2.86 6.03 59.36
N GLN A 278 3.90 6.38 58.61
CA GLN A 278 5.16 6.86 59.17
C GLN A 278 5.03 8.36 59.41
N ARG A 279 4.34 8.71 60.50
CA ARG A 279 4.41 10.07 61.04
C ARG A 279 5.88 10.32 61.39
N PRO A 280 6.56 11.30 60.79
CA PRO A 280 7.93 11.61 61.18
C PRO A 280 7.90 11.89 62.67
N ASP A 281 8.74 11.17 63.43
CA ASP A 281 8.98 11.49 64.83
C ASP A 281 9.34 12.98 64.87
N ASP A 282 8.56 13.76 65.63
CA ASP A 282 8.64 15.23 65.76
C ASP A 282 9.98 15.66 66.40
N SER A 283 11.09 15.31 65.77
CA SER A 283 12.41 15.80 66.09
C SER A 283 12.52 17.15 65.37
N ALA A 284 12.09 18.19 66.09
CA ALA A 284 12.04 19.61 65.72
C ALA A 284 13.24 20.10 64.88
N GLY A 285 13.22 19.80 63.58
CA GLY A 285 14.07 20.41 62.58
C GLY A 285 13.54 21.80 62.26
N GLU A 286 14.46 22.75 62.11
CA GLU A 286 14.20 24.16 61.83
C GLU A 286 13.10 24.35 60.77
N PRO A 287 12.26 25.39 60.91
CA PRO A 287 11.30 25.77 59.88
C PRO A 287 12.08 26.04 58.59
N VAL A 288 11.99 25.10 57.65
CA VAL A 288 12.33 25.38 56.27
C VAL A 288 11.32 26.44 55.85
N ASP A 289 11.80 27.65 55.54
CA ASP A 289 11.01 28.70 54.92
C ASP A 289 10.39 28.10 53.66
N ASP A 290 9.13 27.65 53.78
CA ASP A 290 8.22 27.45 52.68
C ASP A 290 7.99 28.85 52.09
N ASP A 291 8.96 29.30 51.29
CA ASP A 291 8.84 30.44 50.39
C ASP A 291 7.65 30.16 49.47
N LEU A 292 6.49 30.58 49.98
CA LEU A 292 5.29 31.05 49.31
C LEU A 292 5.32 30.76 47.81
N ILE A 293 4.67 29.68 47.39
CA ILE A 293 4.17 29.57 46.02
C ILE A 293 3.21 30.75 45.85
N LEU A 294 3.72 31.84 45.28
CA LEU A 294 2.95 33.05 45.05
C LEU A 294 1.94 32.76 43.92
N PRO A 295 0.78 33.44 43.89
CA PRO A 295 -0.19 33.30 42.80
C PRO A 295 0.39 33.59 41.40
N GLU A 296 1.57 34.22 41.35
CA GLU A 296 2.36 34.54 40.16
C GLU A 296 3.21 33.36 39.65
N ASP A 297 3.40 32.30 40.44
CA ASP A 297 4.02 31.02 40.02
C ASP A 297 2.99 30.01 39.49
N ALA A 298 1.69 30.34 39.52
CA ALA A 298 0.68 29.57 38.82
C ALA A 298 0.93 29.69 37.31
N VAL A 299 1.51 28.64 36.72
CA VAL A 299 1.81 28.54 35.29
C VAL A 299 0.59 28.97 34.49
N ASP A 300 0.72 30.11 33.81
CA ASP A 300 -0.36 30.83 33.14
C ASP A 300 -0.93 29.94 32.00
N GLU A 301 -1.98 29.16 32.29
CA GLU A 301 -2.61 28.20 31.35
C GLU A 301 -2.99 28.83 30.00
N ARG A 302 -3.14 30.16 29.95
CA ARG A 302 -3.37 30.93 28.72
C ARG A 302 -2.21 30.81 27.74
N LEU A 303 -0.97 30.86 28.22
CA LEU A 303 0.22 30.77 27.35
C LEU A 303 0.35 29.37 26.74
N ALA A 304 -0.03 28.33 27.50
CA ALA A 304 -0.05 26.95 27.01
C ALA A 304 -1.13 26.73 25.93
N LYS A 305 -2.33 27.30 26.12
CA LYS A 305 -3.42 27.25 25.12
C LYS A 305 -3.05 28.00 23.84
N ASP A 306 -2.46 29.18 23.95
CA ASP A 306 -2.01 29.96 22.79
C ASP A 306 -0.89 29.25 22.02
N ASN A 307 0.07 28.64 22.71
CA ASN A 307 1.12 27.84 22.08
C ASN A 307 0.56 26.59 21.38
N ALA A 308 -0.41 25.89 21.99
CA ALA A 308 -1.06 24.74 21.38
C ALA A 308 -1.86 25.13 20.12
N ALA A 309 -2.58 26.27 20.14
CA ALA A 309 -3.27 26.80 18.97
C ALA A 309 -2.29 27.18 17.85
N ARG A 310 -1.16 27.81 18.19
CA ARG A 310 -0.10 28.17 17.23
C ARG A 310 0.56 26.95 16.59
N LEU A 311 0.73 25.86 17.36
CA LEU A 311 1.28 24.61 16.85
C LEU A 311 0.29 23.93 15.89
N LYS A 312 -1.00 23.89 16.24
CA LYS A 312 -2.07 23.38 15.36
C LYS A 312 -2.16 24.15 14.04
N GLN A 313 -2.04 25.48 14.09
CA GLN A 313 -2.01 26.34 12.91
C GLN A 313 -0.80 26.01 12.00
N LYS A 314 0.40 25.87 12.58
CA LYS A 314 1.61 25.49 11.82
C LYS A 314 1.49 24.12 11.17
N VAL A 315 0.93 23.14 11.87
CA VAL A 315 0.73 21.78 11.34
C VAL A 315 -0.31 21.79 10.21
N ALA A 316 -1.40 22.55 10.36
CA ALA A 316 -2.40 22.74 9.31
C ALA A 316 -1.82 23.44 8.06
N ASP A 317 -0.95 24.45 8.24
CA ASP A 317 -0.29 25.14 7.13
C ASP A 317 0.69 24.23 6.36
N VAL A 318 1.32 23.26 7.05
CA VAL A 318 2.20 22.25 6.44
C VAL A 318 1.39 21.19 5.68
N LEU A 319 0.28 20.71 6.25
CA LEU A 319 -0.56 19.67 5.65
C LEU A 319 -1.42 20.18 4.48
N CYS A 320 -1.87 21.44 4.51
CA CYS A 320 -2.72 22.02 3.47
C CYS A 320 -1.94 22.62 2.29
N GLY A 321 -0.61 22.49 2.24
CA GLY A 321 0.20 22.82 1.07
C GLY A 321 -0.10 24.19 0.47
N ARG A 322 -0.29 25.24 1.29
CA ARG A 322 -0.44 26.60 0.75
C ARG A 322 0.86 26.98 0.04
N PRO A 323 0.88 27.16 -1.29
CA PRO A 323 2.09 27.54 -1.98
C PRO A 323 2.49 28.94 -1.49
N LYS A 324 3.71 29.04 -0.94
CA LYS A 324 4.35 30.35 -0.70
C LYS A 324 4.31 31.11 -2.03
N ARG A 325 3.71 32.31 -2.01
CA ARG A 325 3.62 33.24 -3.16
C ARG A 325 4.97 33.27 -3.87
N GLN A 326 5.03 32.70 -5.07
CA GLN A 326 6.16 32.87 -5.98
C GLN A 326 6.16 34.30 -6.54
N PRO A 327 7.34 34.85 -6.87
CA PRO A 327 7.45 36.15 -7.53
C PRO A 327 6.71 36.13 -8.88
N PRO A 328 6.14 37.27 -9.30
CA PRO A 328 5.36 37.36 -10.53
C PRO A 328 6.25 37.08 -11.74
N GLY A 329 5.89 36.07 -12.56
CA GLY A 329 6.58 35.81 -13.83
C GLY A 329 6.42 34.43 -14.45
N VAL A 330 5.86 33.43 -13.76
CA VAL A 330 5.66 32.09 -14.33
C VAL A 330 4.18 31.85 -14.61
N VAL A 331 3.82 31.80 -15.90
CA VAL A 331 2.49 31.41 -16.36
C VAL A 331 2.36 29.89 -16.20
N ILE A 332 1.64 29.46 -15.16
CA ILE A 332 1.18 28.08 -15.00
C ILE A 332 -0.30 28.06 -15.37
N MET A 333 -0.65 27.21 -16.34
CA MET A 333 -2.04 26.99 -16.76
C MET A 333 -2.92 26.57 -15.57
N PRO A 334 -4.14 27.11 -15.44
CA PRO A 334 -5.05 26.72 -14.36
C PRO A 334 -5.58 25.29 -14.56
N PRO A 335 -5.93 24.58 -13.47
CA PRO A 335 -6.64 23.32 -13.57
C PRO A 335 -8.02 23.55 -14.20
N PHE A 336 -8.36 22.69 -15.17
CA PHE A 336 -9.64 22.68 -15.84
C PHE A 336 -10.78 22.55 -14.83
N ARG A 337 -11.62 23.60 -14.76
CA ARG A 337 -12.98 23.48 -14.20
C ARG A 337 -13.83 22.74 -15.22
N LEU A 338 -14.26 21.52 -14.88
CA LEU A 338 -15.39 20.90 -15.56
C LEU A 338 -16.66 21.58 -15.06
N SER A 339 -17.24 22.43 -15.91
CA SER A 339 -18.58 22.96 -15.73
C SER A 339 -19.59 21.82 -15.76
N ALA A 340 -20.41 21.71 -14.71
CA ALA A 340 -21.59 20.86 -14.70
C ALA A 340 -22.55 21.33 -15.80
N VAL A 341 -22.74 20.50 -16.82
CA VAL A 341 -23.86 20.63 -17.76
C VAL A 341 -25.07 19.99 -17.10
N ASN A 342 -26.05 20.83 -16.77
CA ASN A 342 -27.43 20.41 -16.57
C ASN A 342 -27.94 19.83 -17.90
N SER A 343 -28.32 18.56 -17.92
CA SER A 343 -29.17 18.00 -18.96
C SER A 343 -30.47 17.52 -18.33
N SER A 344 -31.52 18.22 -18.70
CA SER A 344 -32.92 17.96 -18.38
C SER A 344 -33.42 16.67 -19.03
N GLU A 345 -34.42 16.10 -18.37
CA GLU A 345 -35.23 14.94 -18.71
C GLU A 345 -35.73 14.87 -20.18
N GLY A 346 -35.97 13.63 -20.66
CA GLY A 346 -36.71 13.41 -21.90
C GLY A 346 -36.84 11.96 -22.40
N ALA A 347 -37.50 11.11 -21.60
CA ALA A 347 -38.32 9.95 -22.01
C ALA A 347 -37.74 8.80 -22.89
N LEU A 348 -37.68 7.59 -22.30
CA LEU A 348 -37.74 6.30 -23.03
C LEU A 348 -39.11 5.65 -22.82
N PRO A 349 -39.69 4.93 -23.82
CA PRO A 349 -40.86 4.10 -23.62
C PRO A 349 -40.49 2.72 -23.03
N ARG A 350 -41.37 2.30 -22.14
CA ARG A 350 -41.41 1.04 -21.38
C ARG A 350 -41.87 -0.10 -22.29
N ILE A 351 -41.10 -1.17 -22.40
CA ILE A 351 -41.56 -2.47 -22.94
C ILE A 351 -41.43 -3.54 -21.85
N ALA A 352 -42.53 -4.28 -21.68
CA ALA A 352 -42.79 -5.26 -20.64
C ALA A 352 -42.02 -6.59 -20.82
N PRO A 353 -41.88 -7.40 -19.75
CA PRO A 353 -41.16 -8.67 -19.79
C PRO A 353 -42.04 -9.80 -20.36
N SER A 354 -41.46 -10.64 -21.23
CA SER A 354 -42.06 -11.90 -21.66
C SER A 354 -41.53 -13.08 -20.83
N ALA A 355 -42.45 -14.00 -20.56
CA ALA A 355 -42.42 -15.12 -19.62
C ALA A 355 -41.47 -16.28 -20.03
N PRO A 356 -41.25 -17.28 -19.14
CA PRO A 356 -40.25 -18.32 -19.31
C PRO A 356 -40.81 -19.58 -19.99
N LEU A 357 -40.00 -20.24 -20.82
CA LEU A 357 -40.35 -21.52 -21.46
C LEU A 357 -39.38 -22.63 -21.04
N ALA A 358 -39.96 -23.55 -20.27
CA ALA A 358 -39.84 -25.01 -20.30
C ALA A 358 -38.46 -25.71 -20.29
N ARG A 359 -38.27 -26.42 -19.18
CA ARG A 359 -37.66 -27.76 -19.03
C ARG A 359 -37.95 -28.69 -20.23
N ALA A 360 -36.91 -29.40 -20.69
CA ALA A 360 -37.04 -30.72 -21.28
C ALA A 360 -35.80 -31.57 -20.92
N ASP A 361 -36.07 -32.74 -20.36
CA ASP A 361 -35.12 -33.78 -19.98
C ASP A 361 -34.59 -34.59 -21.18
N ALA A 362 -33.39 -35.15 -20.97
CA ALA A 362 -32.88 -36.45 -21.41
C ALA A 362 -32.86 -36.80 -22.92
N ALA A 363 -31.64 -37.00 -23.45
CA ALA A 363 -31.23 -38.24 -24.14
C ALA A 363 -29.73 -38.20 -24.54
N SER A 364 -28.94 -39.11 -23.98
CA SER A 364 -27.75 -39.73 -24.60
C SER A 364 -28.24 -40.91 -25.48
N PRO A 365 -27.44 -41.60 -26.33
CA PRO A 365 -26.01 -41.48 -26.67
C PRO A 365 -25.75 -41.52 -28.21
N ALA A 366 -24.48 -41.42 -28.65
CA ALA A 366 -23.88 -42.33 -29.65
C ALA A 366 -22.59 -41.77 -30.31
N ALA A 367 -21.62 -42.69 -30.42
CA ALA A 367 -20.70 -42.89 -31.54
C ALA A 367 -19.62 -41.83 -31.86
N ALA A 368 -18.39 -42.22 -31.53
CA ALA A 368 -17.13 -41.68 -32.03
C ALA A 368 -16.96 -41.90 -33.55
N PRO A 369 -16.22 -41.03 -34.25
CA PRO A 369 -15.53 -41.38 -35.48
C PRO A 369 -14.01 -41.50 -35.29
N GLU A 370 -13.49 -42.60 -35.84
CA GLU A 370 -12.09 -42.94 -36.13
C GLU A 370 -11.30 -41.79 -36.81
N PRO A 371 -10.00 -41.63 -36.48
CA PRO A 371 -9.08 -40.80 -37.25
C PRO A 371 -8.41 -41.57 -38.41
N PRO A 372 -8.24 -40.98 -39.61
CA PRO A 372 -7.46 -41.59 -40.68
C PRO A 372 -5.94 -41.48 -40.45
N ALA A 373 -5.23 -42.50 -40.95
CA ALA A 373 -3.80 -42.74 -40.85
C ALA A 373 -2.90 -41.64 -41.48
N PRO A 374 -1.62 -41.56 -41.06
CA PRO A 374 -0.65 -40.62 -41.59
C PRO A 374 0.07 -41.20 -42.82
N ASP A 375 0.06 -40.47 -43.93
CA ASP A 375 0.87 -40.80 -45.09
C ASP A 375 1.47 -39.51 -45.69
N SER A 376 2.79 -39.46 -45.78
CA SER A 376 3.64 -38.68 -46.71
C SER A 376 4.90 -38.17 -46.04
N ALA A 377 5.99 -38.89 -46.29
CA ALA A 377 7.36 -38.42 -46.18
C ALA A 377 7.65 -37.32 -47.23
N PRO A 378 8.48 -36.30 -46.94
CA PRO A 378 9.01 -35.40 -47.94
C PRO A 378 10.34 -35.93 -48.53
N PRO A 379 10.61 -35.74 -49.84
CA PRO A 379 11.90 -36.03 -50.43
C PRO A 379 12.90 -34.90 -50.22
N ALA A 380 14.16 -35.30 -50.03
CA ALA A 380 15.35 -34.46 -50.02
C ALA A 380 15.75 -34.06 -51.46
N LEU A 381 16.01 -32.77 -51.69
CA LEU A 381 16.87 -32.24 -52.75
C LEU A 381 17.46 -30.91 -52.20
N SER A 382 18.77 -30.83 -51.94
CA SER A 382 19.88 -30.54 -52.87
C SER A 382 20.22 -29.05 -52.94
N ASN A 383 21.45 -28.78 -52.48
CA ASN A 383 22.29 -27.60 -52.69
C ASN A 383 22.13 -26.92 -54.05
N GLU A 384 22.14 -25.58 -54.06
CA GLU A 384 22.98 -24.77 -54.94
C GLU A 384 23.29 -23.41 -54.28
N GLU A 385 24.58 -23.12 -54.10
CA GLU A 385 25.12 -21.76 -53.97
C GLU A 385 25.04 -21.05 -55.33
N PRO A 386 25.06 -19.71 -55.36
CA PRO A 386 26.29 -19.11 -55.86
C PRO A 386 26.75 -17.82 -55.16
N HIS A 387 28.08 -17.69 -55.18
CA HIS A 387 28.90 -16.49 -55.00
C HIS A 387 28.37 -15.22 -55.69
N GLY A 388 28.59 -14.05 -55.05
CA GLY A 388 28.78 -12.81 -55.82
C GLY A 388 28.66 -11.47 -55.07
N LEU A 389 29.78 -11.00 -54.50
CA LEU A 389 30.31 -9.63 -54.55
C LEU A 389 29.63 -8.43 -53.84
N ARG A 390 30.44 -7.77 -52.98
CA ARG A 390 30.69 -6.30 -52.82
C ARG A 390 29.49 -5.35 -52.56
N GLU A 391 29.55 -4.26 -51.80
CA GLU A 391 30.55 -3.47 -51.09
C GLU A 391 29.76 -2.52 -50.16
N ASP A 392 30.37 -2.09 -49.04
CA ASP A 392 30.17 -0.84 -48.31
C ASP A 392 28.77 -0.20 -48.11
N SER A 393 28.34 -0.13 -46.84
CA SER A 393 27.96 1.15 -46.22
C SER A 393 27.56 1.01 -44.73
N SER A 394 28.28 1.75 -43.88
CA SER A 394 27.78 2.44 -42.69
C SER A 394 26.90 1.67 -41.68
N LYS A 395 27.54 1.01 -40.70
CA LYS A 395 26.89 0.61 -39.44
C LYS A 395 27.00 1.75 -38.41
N PRO A 396 25.90 2.35 -37.92
CA PRO A 396 25.98 3.18 -36.73
C PRO A 396 26.12 2.28 -35.49
N SER A 397 27.10 2.64 -34.67
CA SER A 397 27.48 2.08 -33.36
C SER A 397 26.29 1.65 -32.48
N GLY A 398 26.05 0.33 -32.41
CA GLY A 398 25.15 -0.32 -31.46
C GLY A 398 25.67 -0.35 -30.00
N ASN A 399 26.74 0.38 -29.69
CA ASN A 399 27.32 0.42 -28.34
C ASN A 399 26.69 1.48 -27.41
N ARG A 400 25.85 2.38 -27.94
CA ARG A 400 25.17 3.41 -27.12
C ARG A 400 23.92 2.90 -26.40
N LEU A 401 23.17 1.97 -26.98
CA LEU A 401 21.94 1.42 -26.38
C LEU A 401 22.22 0.48 -25.19
N ARG A 402 23.37 -0.21 -25.18
CA ARG A 402 23.81 -1.04 -24.04
C ARG A 402 24.31 -0.23 -22.84
N ALA A 403 24.72 1.03 -23.05
CA ALA A 403 25.20 1.91 -21.98
C ALA A 403 24.04 2.55 -21.20
N ILE A 404 22.91 2.83 -21.86
CA ILE A 404 21.74 3.47 -21.24
C ILE A 404 20.97 2.47 -20.35
N ALA A 405 20.81 1.21 -20.77
CA ALA A 405 20.18 0.18 -19.95
C ALA A 405 20.96 -0.15 -18.65
N ARG A 406 22.30 0.00 -18.67
CA ARG A 406 23.13 -0.21 -17.46
C ARG A 406 23.02 0.94 -16.46
N ALA A 407 22.69 2.17 -16.88
CA ALA A 407 22.64 3.34 -16.00
C ALA A 407 21.45 3.30 -15.02
N GLY A 408 20.26 2.88 -15.47
CA GLY A 408 19.07 2.72 -14.62
C GLY A 408 19.25 1.68 -13.51
N ILE A 409 19.81 0.50 -13.86
CA ILE A 409 20.15 -0.55 -12.89
C ILE A 409 21.30 -0.10 -11.98
N THR A 410 22.27 0.69 -12.48
CA THR A 410 23.34 1.25 -11.63
C THR A 410 22.79 2.29 -10.65
N SER A 411 21.72 3.03 -10.99
CA SER A 411 21.05 3.98 -10.09
C SER A 411 20.32 3.28 -8.96
N LEU A 412 19.58 2.21 -9.28
CA LEU A 412 19.03 1.28 -8.30
C LEU A 412 20.15 0.65 -7.46
N ARG A 413 21.17 0.05 -8.08
CA ARG A 413 22.38 -0.46 -7.41
C ARG A 413 23.07 0.59 -6.55
N SER A 414 23.10 1.88 -6.92
CA SER A 414 23.73 2.94 -6.11
C SER A 414 22.91 3.30 -4.87
N ALA A 415 21.57 3.25 -4.98
CA ALA A 415 20.69 3.28 -3.83
C ALA A 415 20.83 1.99 -2.99
N PHE A 416 21.07 0.83 -3.63
CA PHE A 416 21.09 -0.51 -3.01
C PHE A 416 22.43 -0.96 -2.43
N ILE A 417 23.59 -0.50 -2.94
CA ILE A 417 24.93 -0.78 -2.39
C ILE A 417 25.09 -0.13 -1.01
N ARG A 418 24.32 0.92 -0.71
CA ARG A 418 24.22 1.47 0.66
C ARG A 418 23.40 0.58 1.61
N VAL A 419 22.46 -0.20 1.11
CA VAL A 419 21.56 -1.06 1.92
C VAL A 419 22.19 -2.44 2.17
N THR A 420 22.74 -3.08 1.14
CA THR A 420 23.34 -4.43 1.22
C THR A 420 24.64 -4.50 2.04
N ARG A 421 25.34 -3.38 2.25
CA ARG A 421 26.55 -3.37 3.11
C ARG A 421 26.23 -3.43 4.61
N ILE A 422 24.96 -3.35 5.01
CA ILE A 422 24.58 -3.17 6.42
C ILE A 422 23.74 -4.34 6.98
N THR A 423 23.14 -5.19 6.14
CA THR A 423 22.36 -6.36 6.58
C THR A 423 23.20 -7.62 6.82
N GLY A 424 24.47 -7.47 7.19
CA GLY A 424 25.31 -8.57 7.67
C GLY A 424 24.83 -9.11 9.02
N HIS A 425 23.66 -9.74 9.04
CA HIS A 425 23.22 -10.56 10.16
C HIS A 425 24.01 -11.88 10.08
N PRO A 426 24.74 -12.27 11.14
CA PRO A 426 25.42 -13.54 11.17
C PRO A 426 24.35 -14.65 11.14
N ARG A 427 24.31 -15.36 10.02
CA ARG A 427 23.55 -16.61 9.89
C ARG A 427 24.04 -17.54 10.99
N ALA A 428 23.18 -17.87 11.95
CA ALA A 428 23.50 -18.78 13.03
C ALA A 428 24.01 -20.10 12.44
N THR A 429 25.29 -20.40 12.65
CA THR A 429 25.86 -21.69 12.30
C THR A 429 25.25 -22.73 13.23
N SER A 430 24.52 -23.66 12.64
CA SER A 430 24.09 -24.90 13.27
C SER A 430 25.30 -25.57 13.92
N ARG A 431 25.26 -25.66 15.24
CA ARG A 431 26.27 -26.36 16.05
C ARG A 431 25.84 -27.82 16.09
N ASP A 432 26.52 -28.66 15.31
CA ASP A 432 26.48 -30.10 15.47
C ASP A 432 26.88 -30.47 16.89
N ALA A 433 25.94 -31.10 17.59
CA ALA A 433 26.18 -31.84 18.81
C ALA A 433 25.20 -33.02 18.84
N ARG A 434 25.58 -34.12 18.18
CA ARG A 434 25.58 -35.49 18.73
C ARG A 434 26.20 -36.48 17.77
#